data_AF-F2JNU5-F1
#
_entry.id   AF-F2JNU5-F1
#
_cell.length_a   1.000
_cell.length_b   1.000
_cell.length_c   1.000
_cell.angle_alpha   90.00
_cell.angle_beta   90.00
_cell.angle_gamma   90.00
#
_symmetry.space_group_name_H-M   'P 1'
#
loop_
_entity.id
_entity.type
_entity.pdbx_description
1 polymer ?
#
loop_
_entity_poly.entity_id
_entity_poly.type
_entity_poly.pdbx_seq_one_letter_code
_entity_poly.pdbx_strand_id
1 'polypeptide(L)'
;MRLKKLGVILLGVTLFQGTILGEENKEYKLSEAVQKIINTEKKQVSDSSKMTFPEVDFYLGNQKIELSVPVMSVGGKTFLPVRAVGNALGVNVSYAPQHKVAYIDSGDVTLELPLYYNKAVKNGETVLTIEGAKVELYKGSAYLPIRFVGENLGYKVSYQEGKITFTK
;
A
#
# COMPACT_ATOMS: atom_id res chain seq x y z
N MET A 1 19.34 -55.11 -10.60
CA MET A 1 18.33 -55.63 -9.64
C MET A 1 17.30 -54.54 -9.39
N ARG A 2 16.02 -54.80 -9.68
CA ARG A 2 14.88 -53.89 -9.47
C ARG A 2 14.18 -54.21 -8.15
N LEU A 3 13.88 -53.22 -7.31
CA LEU A 3 12.77 -53.22 -6.33
C LEU A 3 12.34 -51.75 -6.13
N LYS A 4 11.17 -51.33 -6.65
CA LYS A 4 9.79 -51.38 -6.12
C LYS A 4 9.48 -50.22 -5.14
N LYS A 5 8.53 -49.37 -5.56
CA LYS A 5 7.83 -48.33 -4.78
C LYS A 5 7.18 -48.89 -3.52
N LEU A 6 7.08 -48.07 -2.47
CA LEU A 6 5.94 -48.06 -1.56
C LEU A 6 5.72 -46.62 -1.07
N GLY A 7 4.49 -46.11 -1.22
CA GLY A 7 4.08 -44.82 -0.71
C GLY A 7 3.52 -44.92 0.72
N VAL A 8 3.59 -43.82 1.45
CA VAL A 8 2.75 -43.55 2.63
C VAL A 8 2.31 -42.08 2.54
N ILE A 9 1.00 -41.89 2.58
CA ILE A 9 0.27 -40.62 2.66
C ILE A 9 -0.10 -40.40 4.14
N LEU A 10 -0.37 -39.13 4.50
CA LEU A 10 -1.06 -38.64 5.73
C LEU A 10 -0.12 -38.48 6.95
N LEU A 11 -0.14 -37.40 7.75
CA LEU A 11 -1.16 -36.41 8.11
C LEU A 11 -0.49 -35.06 8.41
N GLY A 12 -1.14 -33.95 8.06
CA GLY A 12 -0.77 -32.62 8.55
C GLY A 12 -1.03 -32.49 10.07
N VAL A 13 0.00 -32.07 10.81
CA VAL A 13 -0.14 -31.49 12.15
C VAL A 13 0.82 -30.31 12.24
N THR A 14 0.24 -29.12 12.33
CA THR A 14 0.89 -27.84 12.60
C THR A 14 1.52 -27.87 14.00
N LEU A 15 2.78 -27.46 14.12
CA LEU A 15 3.36 -27.01 15.38
C LEU A 15 4.03 -25.66 15.15
N PHE A 16 3.30 -24.63 15.59
CA PHE A 16 3.75 -23.25 15.66
C PHE A 16 4.78 -23.15 16.80
N GLN A 17 6.07 -23.20 16.45
CA GLN A 17 7.15 -22.67 17.29
C GLN A 17 8.00 -21.74 16.43
N GLY A 18 7.45 -20.58 16.11
CA GLY A 18 8.18 -19.48 15.51
C GLY A 18 8.75 -18.60 16.62
N THR A 19 9.98 -18.89 17.02
CA THR A 19 10.88 -17.98 17.73
C THR A 19 10.82 -16.59 17.08
N ILE A 20 10.69 -15.54 17.89
CA ILE A 20 10.95 -14.16 17.46
C ILE A 20 12.44 -14.08 17.10
N LEU A 21 12.76 -14.32 15.83
CA LEU A 21 14.04 -14.00 15.22
C LEU A 21 13.82 -12.74 14.39
N GLY A 22 14.68 -11.75 14.61
CA GLY A 22 14.53 -10.39 14.12
C GLY A 22 14.19 -10.31 12.63
N GLU A 23 13.42 -9.29 12.27
CA GLU A 23 13.24 -8.86 10.90
C GLU A 23 14.62 -8.46 10.32
N GLU A 24 15.37 -9.45 9.84
CA GLU A 24 16.54 -9.21 9.01
C GLU A 24 16.07 -8.40 7.80
N ASN A 25 16.84 -7.36 7.48
CA ASN A 25 16.65 -6.45 6.36
C ASN A 25 16.12 -7.18 5.12
N LYS A 26 14.80 -7.17 4.91
CA LYS A 26 14.22 -7.51 3.62
C LYS A 26 14.75 -6.47 2.65
N GLU A 27 15.73 -6.85 1.85
CA GLU A 27 16.22 -6.05 0.75
C GLU A 27 15.09 -5.94 -0.27
N TYR A 28 14.33 -4.83 -0.21
CA TYR A 28 13.24 -4.57 -1.14
C TYR A 28 13.83 -4.24 -2.50
N LYS A 29 13.93 -5.25 -3.36
CA LYS A 29 14.30 -5.05 -4.76
C LYS A 29 13.17 -4.30 -5.47
N LEU A 30 13.41 -3.03 -5.78
CA LEU A 30 12.52 -2.22 -6.61
C LEU A 30 12.35 -2.85 -7.99
N SER A 31 11.15 -2.76 -8.57
CA SER A 31 10.99 -3.03 -10.00
C SER A 31 11.89 -2.12 -10.85
N GLU A 32 12.27 -2.61 -12.03
CA GLU A 32 13.03 -1.82 -13.00
C GLU A 32 12.24 -0.56 -13.43
N ALA A 33 10.91 -0.66 -13.49
CA ALA A 33 10.04 0.46 -13.81
C ALA A 33 10.11 1.57 -12.76
N VAL A 34 10.12 1.25 -11.46
CA VAL A 34 10.29 2.27 -10.41
C VAL A 34 11.69 2.85 -10.42
N GLN A 35 12.72 2.04 -10.63
CA GLN A 35 14.10 2.54 -10.75
C GLN A 35 14.22 3.54 -11.90
N LYS A 36 13.60 3.24 -13.05
CA LYS A 36 13.55 4.16 -14.19
C LYS A 36 12.86 5.47 -13.80
N ILE A 37 11.67 5.43 -13.20
CA ILE A 37 10.94 6.63 -12.76
C ILE A 37 11.81 7.50 -11.85
N ILE A 38 12.42 6.91 -10.82
CA ILE A 38 13.25 7.64 -9.84
C ILE A 38 14.45 8.32 -10.52
N ASN A 39 15.06 7.67 -11.51
CA ASN A 39 16.26 8.15 -12.18
C ASN A 39 15.98 9.15 -13.32
N THR A 40 14.80 9.10 -13.95
CA THR A 40 14.50 9.90 -15.15
C THR A 40 13.46 10.99 -14.94
N GLU A 41 12.55 10.83 -13.98
CA GLU A 41 11.46 11.80 -13.75
C GLU A 41 11.79 12.79 -12.63
N LYS A 42 11.21 13.98 -12.71
CA LYS A 42 11.35 15.00 -11.66
C LYS A 42 10.33 14.76 -10.55
N LYS A 43 10.81 14.80 -9.31
CA LYS A 43 9.95 14.86 -8.12
C LYS A 43 9.02 16.06 -8.22
N GLN A 44 7.76 15.82 -7.90
CA GLN A 44 6.74 16.83 -7.81
C GLN A 44 6.87 17.57 -6.48
N VAL A 45 6.65 18.89 -6.49
CA VAL A 45 6.79 19.73 -5.30
C VAL A 45 5.65 19.43 -4.31
N SER A 46 6.01 19.17 -3.05
CA SER A 46 5.04 19.12 -1.95
C SER A 46 4.76 20.54 -1.46
N ASP A 47 3.47 20.85 -1.27
CA ASP A 47 3.02 22.14 -0.75
C ASP A 47 2.25 21.90 0.54
N SER A 48 2.98 21.92 1.66
CA SER A 48 2.41 21.63 2.97
C SER A 48 1.35 22.64 3.41
N SER A 49 1.29 23.83 2.79
CA SER A 49 0.25 24.84 3.08
C SER A 49 -1.15 24.39 2.65
N LYS A 50 -1.25 23.42 1.73
CA LYS A 50 -2.50 22.86 1.24
C LYS A 50 -2.96 21.62 2.00
N MET A 51 -2.21 21.18 3.01
CA MET A 51 -2.56 20.02 3.83
C MET A 51 -3.59 20.41 4.88
N THR A 52 -4.73 19.73 4.88
CA THR A 52 -5.76 19.83 5.92
C THR A 52 -6.04 18.45 6.52
N PHE A 53 -6.67 18.42 7.69
CA PHE A 53 -6.95 17.19 8.43
C PHE A 53 -8.43 17.15 8.80
N PRO A 54 -9.32 16.85 7.84
CA PRO A 54 -10.75 16.79 8.10
C PRO A 54 -11.10 15.56 8.94
N GLU A 55 -12.18 15.68 9.73
CA GLU A 55 -12.84 14.52 10.32
C GLU A 55 -13.66 13.81 9.24
N VAL A 56 -13.33 12.54 9.02
CA VAL A 56 -13.95 11.72 7.99
C VAL A 56 -14.07 10.30 8.52
N ASP A 57 -15.25 9.72 8.39
CA ASP A 57 -15.45 8.32 8.72
C ASP A 57 -15.00 7.43 7.55
N PHE A 58 -14.27 6.34 7.86
CA PHE A 58 -13.87 5.35 6.87
C PHE A 58 -14.72 4.08 7.00
N TYR A 59 -15.20 3.57 5.88
CA TYR A 59 -16.01 2.35 5.81
C TYR A 59 -15.46 1.37 4.78
N LEU A 60 -15.49 0.08 5.15
CA LEU A 60 -15.30 -1.04 4.24
C LEU A 60 -16.63 -1.81 4.14
N GLY A 61 -17.30 -1.70 3.00
CA GLY A 61 -18.69 -2.10 2.87
C GLY A 61 -19.57 -1.30 3.84
N ASN A 62 -20.28 -2.02 4.72
CA ASN A 62 -21.13 -1.43 5.75
C ASN A 62 -20.43 -1.29 7.11
N GLN A 63 -19.16 -1.72 7.21
CA GLN A 63 -18.41 -1.71 8.47
C GLN A 63 -17.61 -0.42 8.59
N LYS A 64 -17.84 0.34 9.66
CA LYS A 64 -16.97 1.46 10.03
C LYS A 64 -15.61 0.90 10.49
N ILE A 65 -14.54 1.45 9.95
CA ILE A 65 -13.17 1.16 10.35
C ILE A 65 -12.63 2.35 11.12
N GLU A 66 -12.25 2.12 12.37
CA GLU A 66 -11.63 3.13 13.20
C GLU A 66 -10.19 3.38 12.73
N LEU A 67 -9.89 4.62 12.35
CA LEU A 67 -8.57 5.06 11.96
C LEU A 67 -7.84 5.59 13.19
N SER A 68 -6.71 4.98 13.56
CA SER A 68 -5.89 5.43 14.69
C SER A 68 -5.06 6.69 14.39
N VAL A 69 -5.29 7.33 13.24
CA VAL A 69 -4.50 8.43 12.69
C VAL A 69 -5.41 9.39 11.91
N PRO A 70 -5.08 10.69 11.86
CA PRO A 70 -5.89 11.65 11.13
C PRO A 70 -5.82 11.40 9.62
N VAL A 71 -6.97 11.57 8.98
CA VAL A 71 -7.09 11.63 7.52
C VAL A 71 -6.47 12.92 7.03
N MET A 72 -5.61 12.84 6.00
CA MET A 72 -5.02 14.03 5.39
C MET A 72 -5.72 14.34 4.07
N SER A 73 -5.97 15.61 3.80
CA SER A 73 -6.46 16.11 2.52
C SER A 73 -5.46 17.07 1.90
N VAL A 74 -5.12 16.86 0.63
CA VAL A 74 -4.22 17.74 -0.13
C VAL A 74 -4.86 18.00 -1.49
N GLY A 75 -5.16 19.26 -1.79
CA GLY A 75 -5.82 19.63 -3.04
C GLY A 75 -7.15 18.89 -3.28
N GLY A 76 -7.89 18.57 -2.21
CA GLY A 76 -9.15 17.82 -2.27
C GLY A 76 -8.99 16.31 -2.49
N LYS A 77 -7.77 15.77 -2.47
CA LYS A 77 -7.51 14.32 -2.50
C LYS A 77 -7.27 13.82 -1.08
N THR A 78 -7.76 12.62 -0.79
CA THR A 78 -7.64 12.04 0.55
C THR A 78 -6.48 11.06 0.66
N PHE A 79 -5.79 11.12 1.79
CA PHE A 79 -4.62 10.32 2.08
C PHE A 79 -4.69 9.68 3.46
N LEU A 80 -4.10 8.48 3.54
CA LEU A 80 -3.83 7.77 4.80
C LEU A 80 -2.36 7.37 4.85
N PRO A 81 -1.75 7.30 6.03
CA PRO A 81 -0.40 6.77 6.15
C PRO A 81 -0.39 5.29 5.76
N VAL A 82 0.72 4.84 5.17
CA VAL A 82 0.90 3.47 4.64
C VAL A 82 0.35 2.40 5.59
N ARG A 83 0.71 2.45 6.88
CA ARG A 83 0.24 1.47 7.88
C ARG A 83 -1.27 1.45 8.05
N ALA A 84 -1.92 2.60 8.05
CA ALA A 84 -3.37 2.68 8.19
C ALA A 84 -4.09 2.13 6.95
N VAL A 85 -3.50 2.27 5.76
CA VAL A 85 -4.01 1.62 4.55
C VAL A 85 -4.01 0.10 4.69
N GLY A 86 -2.89 -0.48 5.15
CA GLY A 86 -2.78 -1.92 5.37
C GLY A 86 -3.81 -2.43 6.38
N ASN A 87 -3.93 -1.76 7.53
CA ASN A 87 -4.91 -2.11 8.55
C ASN A 87 -6.35 -1.98 8.06
N ALA A 88 -6.68 -0.91 7.32
CA ALA A 88 -8.04 -0.65 6.88
C ALA A 88 -8.51 -1.57 5.76
N LEU A 89 -7.60 -2.02 4.89
CA LEU A 89 -7.92 -2.86 3.73
C LEU A 89 -7.56 -4.34 3.94
N GLY A 90 -6.88 -4.68 5.04
CA GLY A 90 -6.40 -6.04 5.29
C GLY A 90 -5.33 -6.50 4.31
N VAL A 91 -4.45 -5.59 3.87
CA VAL A 91 -3.40 -5.88 2.89
C VAL A 91 -2.02 -5.67 3.48
N ASN A 92 -1.02 -6.38 2.93
CA ASN A 92 0.35 -6.20 3.34
C ASN A 92 0.86 -4.86 2.82
N VAL A 93 1.46 -4.08 3.71
CA VAL A 93 2.03 -2.77 3.37
C VAL A 93 3.41 -2.63 4.00
N SER A 94 4.31 -1.99 3.27
CA SER A 94 5.61 -1.63 3.79
C SER A 94 6.11 -0.33 3.17
N TYR A 95 7.15 0.23 3.76
CA TYR A 95 7.84 1.39 3.23
C TYR A 95 9.32 1.10 3.24
N ALA A 96 9.98 1.19 2.08
CA ALA A 96 11.43 1.06 1.98
C ALA A 96 12.05 2.46 2.09
N PRO A 97 12.57 2.87 3.27
CA PRO A 97 13.06 4.23 3.49
C PRO A 97 14.27 4.56 2.63
N GLN A 98 15.14 3.58 2.36
CA GLN A 98 16.34 3.76 1.52
C GLN A 98 15.97 4.18 0.09
N HIS A 99 14.89 3.60 -0.43
CA HIS A 99 14.39 3.88 -1.77
C HIS A 99 13.31 4.97 -1.79
N LYS A 100 12.76 5.32 -0.63
CA LYS A 100 11.59 6.20 -0.46
C LYS A 100 10.39 5.72 -1.27
N VAL A 101 10.08 4.43 -1.16
CA VAL A 101 8.98 3.78 -1.89
C VAL A 101 8.05 3.08 -0.91
N ALA A 102 6.75 3.32 -1.06
CA ALA A 102 5.71 2.56 -0.39
C ALA A 102 5.35 1.33 -1.24
N TYR A 103 5.21 0.19 -0.58
CA TYR A 103 4.82 -1.07 -1.19
C TYR A 103 3.50 -1.53 -0.61
N ILE A 104 2.66 -2.07 -1.48
CA ILE A 104 1.38 -2.66 -1.13
C ILE A 104 1.29 -3.99 -1.85
N ASP A 105 0.84 -5.02 -1.15
CA ASP A 105 0.64 -6.36 -1.68
C ASP A 105 -0.66 -6.93 -1.12
N SER A 106 -1.64 -7.15 -2.00
CA SER A 106 -2.92 -7.76 -1.65
C SER A 106 -2.97 -9.27 -1.94
N GLY A 107 -1.85 -9.88 -2.35
CA GLY A 107 -1.77 -11.25 -2.86
C GLY A 107 -2.00 -11.35 -4.38
N ASP A 108 -2.98 -10.60 -4.90
CA ASP A 108 -3.32 -10.57 -6.33
C ASP A 108 -2.66 -9.41 -7.08
N VAL A 109 -2.47 -8.28 -6.38
CA VAL A 109 -1.95 -7.03 -6.93
C VAL A 109 -0.85 -6.51 -6.02
N THR A 110 0.27 -6.14 -6.64
CA THR A 110 1.30 -5.33 -5.98
C THR A 110 1.32 -3.92 -6.52
N LEU A 111 1.57 -2.94 -5.65
CA LEU A 111 1.78 -1.54 -6.01
C LEU A 111 3.05 -1.03 -5.37
N GLU A 112 3.89 -0.37 -6.18
CA GLU A 112 5.07 0.36 -5.74
C GLU A 112 4.85 1.85 -6.01
N LEU A 113 4.82 2.67 -4.96
CA LEU A 113 4.55 4.10 -5.06
C LEU A 113 5.76 4.91 -4.58
N PRO A 114 6.59 5.46 -5.47
CA PRO A 114 7.72 6.28 -5.10
C PRO A 114 7.29 7.65 -4.54
N LEU A 115 7.93 8.05 -3.44
CA LEU A 115 7.64 9.29 -2.72
C LEU A 115 7.88 10.52 -3.60
N TYR A 116 6.91 11.43 -3.60
CA TYR A 116 6.89 12.66 -4.40
C TYR A 116 6.78 12.50 -5.92
N TYR A 117 6.42 11.31 -6.41
CA TYR A 117 6.05 11.11 -7.81
C TYR A 117 4.55 10.92 -7.92
N ASN A 118 3.95 11.45 -8.99
CA ASN A 118 2.57 11.16 -9.36
C ASN A 118 2.47 9.84 -10.14
N LYS A 119 3.30 8.87 -9.78
CA LYS A 119 3.43 7.59 -10.46
C LYS A 119 3.33 6.45 -9.46
N ALA A 120 2.81 5.33 -9.93
CA ALA A 120 2.89 4.05 -9.24
C ALA A 120 3.20 2.96 -10.27
N VAL A 121 3.77 1.85 -9.82
CA VAL A 121 3.97 0.67 -10.66
C VAL A 121 3.12 -0.46 -10.10
N LYS A 122 2.27 -1.03 -10.96
CA LYS A 122 1.41 -2.18 -10.65
C LYS A 122 2.05 -3.46 -11.18
N ASN A 123 2.12 -4.48 -10.33
CA ASN A 123 2.65 -5.80 -10.65
C ASN A 123 4.08 -5.75 -11.25
N GLY A 124 4.90 -4.79 -10.79
CA GLY A 124 6.29 -4.62 -11.20
C GLY A 124 6.53 -4.05 -12.61
N GLU A 125 5.49 -3.92 -13.45
CA GLU A 125 5.67 -3.54 -14.86
C GLU A 125 4.78 -2.39 -15.31
N THR A 126 3.52 -2.33 -14.84
CA THR A 126 2.54 -1.38 -15.36
C THR A 126 2.69 -0.03 -14.68
N VAL A 127 3.18 0.98 -15.40
CA VAL A 127 3.30 2.35 -14.89
C VAL A 127 1.94 3.06 -14.97
N LEU A 128 1.48 3.55 -13.82
CA LEU A 128 0.23 4.27 -13.65
C LEU A 128 0.49 5.72 -13.26
N THR A 129 -0.34 6.64 -13.74
CA THR A 129 -0.34 8.04 -13.30
C THR A 129 -1.38 8.26 -12.20
N ILE A 130 -0.99 8.99 -11.16
CA ILE A 130 -1.86 9.40 -10.06
C ILE A 130 -2.35 10.83 -10.37
N GLU A 131 -3.56 10.96 -10.88
CA GLU A 131 -4.09 12.26 -11.33
C GLU A 131 -4.26 13.25 -10.17
N GLY A 132 -3.51 14.36 -10.25
CA GLY A 132 -3.57 15.46 -9.28
C GLY A 132 -3.08 15.10 -7.87
N ALA A 133 -2.36 13.99 -7.69
CA ALA A 133 -1.81 13.58 -6.40
C ALA A 133 -0.45 12.89 -6.55
N LYS A 134 0.23 12.72 -5.42
CA LYS A 134 1.48 11.99 -5.27
C LYS A 134 1.57 11.46 -3.85
N VAL A 135 2.45 10.50 -3.60
CA VAL A 135 2.75 10.12 -2.21
C VAL A 135 3.41 11.30 -1.50
N GLU A 136 2.87 11.66 -0.34
CA GLU A 136 3.38 12.76 0.49
C GLU A 136 4.10 12.22 1.74
N LEU A 137 5.05 12.99 2.27
CA LEU A 137 5.68 12.70 3.57
C LEU A 137 5.17 13.69 4.60
N TYR A 138 4.53 13.20 5.66
CA TYR A 138 4.05 14.02 6.75
C TYR A 138 4.40 13.37 8.08
N LYS A 139 5.08 14.13 8.96
CA LYS A 139 5.58 13.68 10.27
C LYS A 139 6.29 12.31 10.21
N GLY A 140 7.16 12.13 9.21
CA GLY A 140 7.94 10.90 9.03
C GLY A 140 7.16 9.69 8.48
N SER A 141 5.87 9.85 8.16
CA SER A 141 5.06 8.78 7.54
C SER A 141 4.76 9.11 6.08
N ALA A 142 4.83 8.10 5.21
CA ALA A 142 4.38 8.21 3.83
C ALA A 142 2.84 8.12 3.80
N TYR A 143 2.21 9.07 3.14
CA TYR A 143 0.76 9.21 3.00
C TYR A 143 0.37 8.91 1.55
N LEU A 144 -0.52 7.92 1.39
CA LEU A 144 -0.91 7.38 0.10
C LEU A 144 -2.27 7.92 -0.33
N PRO A 145 -2.47 8.28 -1.62
CA PRO A 145 -3.76 8.67 -2.14
C PRO A 145 -4.71 7.46 -2.15
N ILE A 146 -5.64 7.42 -1.19
CA ILE A 146 -6.35 6.18 -0.86
C ILE A 146 -7.32 5.72 -1.93
N ARG A 147 -7.94 6.65 -2.66
CA ARG A 147 -8.79 6.29 -3.81
C ARG A 147 -7.99 5.53 -4.87
N PHE A 148 -6.84 6.09 -5.26
CA PHE A 148 -5.98 5.48 -6.27
C PHE A 148 -5.54 4.07 -5.86
N VAL A 149 -5.13 3.91 -4.60
CA VAL A 149 -4.78 2.61 -4.04
C VAL A 149 -5.98 1.66 -4.07
N GLY A 150 -7.12 2.07 -3.52
CA GLY A 150 -8.33 1.25 -3.47
C GLY A 150 -8.80 0.76 -4.84
N GLU A 151 -8.91 1.67 -5.80
CA GLU A 151 -9.35 1.35 -7.16
C GLU A 151 -8.40 0.35 -7.85
N ASN A 152 -7.09 0.49 -7.63
CA ASN A 152 -6.12 -0.45 -8.20
C ASN A 152 -6.09 -1.83 -7.53
N LEU A 153 -6.54 -1.92 -6.29
CA LEU A 153 -6.80 -3.15 -5.54
C LEU A 153 -8.20 -3.74 -5.80
N GLY A 154 -8.99 -3.13 -6.69
CA GLY A 154 -10.30 -3.62 -7.12
C GLY A 154 -11.48 -3.13 -6.28
N TYR A 155 -11.30 -2.11 -5.45
CA TYR A 155 -12.40 -1.47 -4.74
C TYR A 155 -13.04 -0.35 -5.57
N LYS A 156 -14.35 -0.20 -5.47
CA LYS A 156 -15.05 1.04 -5.77
C LYS A 156 -14.94 1.97 -4.57
N VAL A 157 -14.67 3.25 -4.81
CA VAL A 157 -14.48 4.24 -3.75
C VAL A 157 -15.49 5.39 -3.90
N SER A 158 -16.32 5.60 -2.89
CA SER A 158 -17.30 6.68 -2.83
C SER A 158 -17.00 7.64 -1.68
N TYR A 159 -17.42 8.89 -1.87
CA TYR A 159 -17.30 9.97 -0.89
C TYR A 159 -18.69 10.60 -0.74
N GLN A 160 -19.30 10.47 0.43
CA GLN A 160 -20.64 11.01 0.70
C GLN A 160 -20.73 11.46 2.15
N GLU A 161 -21.20 12.70 2.38
CA GLU A 161 -21.51 13.22 3.73
C GLU A 161 -20.38 13.02 4.77
N GLY A 162 -19.13 13.31 4.39
CA GLY A 162 -17.99 13.12 5.30
C GLY A 162 -17.60 11.67 5.54
N LYS A 163 -18.08 10.74 4.69
CA LYS A 163 -17.74 9.32 4.72
C LYS A 163 -16.95 8.95 3.47
N ILE A 164 -15.98 8.07 3.65
CA ILE A 164 -15.26 7.39 2.59
C ILE A 164 -15.64 5.92 2.67
N THR A 165 -16.19 5.38 1.60
CA THR A 165 -16.64 3.97 1.58
C THR A 165 -15.95 3.22 0.46
N PHE A 166 -15.33 2.10 0.80
CA PHE A 166 -14.72 1.15 -0.12
C PHE A 166 -15.63 -0.07 -0.24
N THR A 167 -16.00 -0.44 -1.46
CA THR A 167 -16.84 -1.62 -1.75
C THR A 167 -16.20 -2.47 -2.84
N LYS A 168 -16.48 -3.78 -2.88
CA LYS A 168 -16.18 -4.63 -4.05
C LYS A 168 -17.44 -4.76 -4.91
#